data_AF-A0AAX1ZWI9-F1
#
_entry.id   AF-A0AAX1ZWI9-F1
#
_cell.length_a   1.000
_cell.length_b   1.000
_cell.length_c   1.000
_cell.angle_alpha   90.00
_cell.angle_beta   90.00
_cell.angle_gamma   90.00
#
_symmetry.space_group_name_H-M   'P 1'
#
loop_
_entity.id
_entity.type
_entity.pdbx_description
1 polymer ?
#
loop_
_entity_poly.entity_id
_entity_poly.type
_entity_poly.pdbx_seq_one_letter_code
_entity_poly.pdbx_strand_id
1 'polypeptide(L)'
;MPNHKDEIEKLSTAMKEAKSKRAYERYQAIYLHLQGYAKEEIATIIGRSKKTIYNYIHAYAQRGLDGLEMKYSPGAPRRLTPEQEKELALIIEHQLPVDVGFE
;
A
#
# COMPACT_ATOMS: atom_id res chain seq x y z
N MET A 1 -24.34 -11.12 16.89
CA MET A 1 -23.28 -10.46 16.11
C MET A 1 -22.61 -9.45 17.02
N PRO A 2 -21.28 -9.37 17.08
CA PRO A 2 -20.59 -8.33 17.86
C PRO A 2 -21.03 -6.94 17.37
N ASN A 3 -21.22 -6.02 18.31
CA ASN A 3 -21.65 -4.67 18.00
C ASN A 3 -20.45 -3.85 17.48
N HIS A 4 -20.27 -3.79 16.17
CA HIS A 4 -19.15 -3.06 15.53
C HIS A 4 -19.44 -1.56 15.32
N LYS A 5 -20.32 -0.96 16.12
CA LYS A 5 -20.78 0.42 15.90
C LYS A 5 -19.63 1.43 15.82
N ASP A 6 -18.65 1.31 16.72
CA ASP A 6 -17.49 2.20 16.78
C ASP A 6 -16.57 2.03 15.56
N GLU A 7 -16.41 0.80 15.07
CA GLU A 7 -15.61 0.52 13.86
C GLU A 7 -16.30 1.03 12.60
N ILE A 8 -17.61 0.85 12.51
CA ILE A 8 -18.43 1.36 11.40
C ILE A 8 -18.35 2.89 11.34
N GLU A 9 -18.38 3.57 12.49
CA GLU A 9 -18.22 5.02 12.57
C GLU A 9 -16.81 5.45 12.15
N LYS A 10 -15.76 4.78 12.64
CA LYS A 10 -14.36 5.04 12.22
C LYS A 10 -14.18 4.88 10.72
N LEU A 11 -14.73 3.82 10.12
CA LEU A 11 -14.66 3.58 8.68
C LEU A 11 -15.45 4.62 7.89
N SER A 12 -16.62 5.04 8.38
CA SER A 12 -17.41 6.12 7.78
C SER A 12 -16.62 7.43 7.71
N THR A 13 -15.90 7.79 8.78
CA THR A 13 -15.01 8.95 8.80
C THR A 13 -13.84 8.76 7.84
N ALA A 14 -13.15 7.63 7.88
CA ALA A 14 -12.02 7.33 6.99
C ALA A 14 -12.43 7.36 5.50
N MET A 15 -13.64 6.92 5.16
CA MET A 15 -14.20 7.02 3.82
C MET A 15 -14.39 8.47 3.36
N LYS A 16 -14.87 9.36 4.25
CA LYS A 16 -15.05 10.80 3.95
C LYS A 16 -13.71 11.51 3.75
N GLU A 17 -12.69 11.10 4.50
CA GLU A 17 -11.34 11.69 4.45
C GLU A 17 -10.43 11.06 3.38
N ALA A 18 -10.90 9.99 2.71
CA ALA A 18 -10.12 9.24 1.75
C ALA A 18 -9.67 10.12 0.56
N LYS A 19 -8.36 10.30 0.42
CA LYS A 19 -7.76 11.11 -0.67
C LYS A 19 -7.75 10.43 -2.04
N SER A 20 -8.16 9.15 -2.11
CA SER A 20 -8.18 8.40 -3.37
C SER A 20 -9.34 7.41 -3.42
N LYS A 21 -9.83 7.15 -4.64
CA LYS A 21 -10.85 6.13 -4.90
C LYS A 21 -10.43 4.75 -4.37
N ARG A 22 -9.16 4.39 -4.51
CA ARG A 22 -8.62 3.11 -4.02
C ARG A 22 -8.65 3.01 -2.50
N ALA A 23 -8.34 4.08 -1.79
CA ALA A 23 -8.46 4.11 -0.33
C ALA A 23 -9.93 4.00 0.10
N TYR A 24 -10.81 4.76 -0.53
CA TYR A 24 -12.26 4.71 -0.29
C TYR A 24 -12.82 3.29 -0.46
N GLU A 25 -12.52 2.62 -1.59
CA GLU A 25 -12.99 1.26 -1.87
C GLU A 25 -12.51 0.24 -0.83
N ARG A 26 -11.29 0.39 -0.31
CA ARG A 26 -10.76 -0.48 0.76
C ARG A 26 -11.54 -0.31 2.06
N TYR A 27 -11.82 0.94 2.46
CA TYR A 27 -12.62 1.21 3.65
C TYR A 27 -14.07 0.75 3.46
N GLN A 28 -14.65 0.99 2.29
CA GLN A 28 -16.00 0.55 1.93
C GLN A 28 -16.14 -0.97 2.01
N ALA A 29 -15.12 -1.73 1.60
CA ALA A 29 -15.13 -3.20 1.70
C ALA A 29 -15.27 -3.69 3.14
N ILE A 30 -14.56 -3.05 4.09
CA ILE A 30 -14.65 -3.40 5.50
C ILE A 30 -15.98 -2.92 6.09
N TYR A 31 -16.41 -1.71 5.73
CA TYR A 31 -17.69 -1.15 6.18
C TYR A 31 -18.85 -2.10 5.84
N LEU A 32 -18.93 -2.56 4.58
CA LEU A 32 -19.95 -3.53 4.16
C LEU A 32 -19.77 -4.89 4.85
N HIS A 33 -18.53 -5.34 5.06
CA HIS A 33 -18.30 -6.59 5.77
C HIS A 33 -18.82 -6.55 7.22
N LEU A 34 -18.58 -5.46 7.94
CA LEU A 34 -19.07 -5.27 9.31
C LEU A 34 -20.59 -5.09 9.39
N GLN A 35 -21.22 -4.64 8.29
CA GLN A 35 -22.68 -4.62 8.14
C GLN A 35 -23.29 -5.99 7.81
N GLY A 36 -22.47 -7.02 7.60
CA GLY A 36 -22.92 -8.40 7.41
C GLY A 36 -23.07 -8.84 5.96
N TYR A 37 -22.66 -8.03 4.98
CA TYR A 37 -22.66 -8.44 3.58
C TYR A 37 -21.68 -9.60 3.33
N ALA A 38 -22.06 -10.52 2.44
CA ALA A 38 -21.19 -11.60 2.00
C ALA A 38 -20.05 -11.06 1.12
N LYS A 39 -18.92 -11.77 1.10
CA LYS A 39 -17.70 -11.30 0.41
C LYS A 39 -17.90 -11.22 -1.10
N GLU A 40 -18.74 -12.08 -1.63
CA GLU A 40 -19.19 -12.13 -3.02
C GLU A 40 -20.04 -10.89 -3.38
N GLU A 41 -20.96 -10.51 -2.51
CA GLU A 41 -21.79 -9.31 -2.68
C GLU A 41 -20.91 -8.06 -2.65
N ILE A 42 -20.01 -7.97 -1.68
CA ILE A 42 -19.06 -6.86 -1.56
C ILE A 42 -18.18 -6.75 -2.82
N ALA A 43 -17.71 -7.88 -3.34
CA ALA A 43 -16.92 -7.93 -4.58
C ALA A 43 -17.70 -7.35 -5.77
N THR A 44 -18.98 -7.70 -5.90
CA THR A 44 -19.87 -7.15 -6.93
C THR A 44 -20.14 -5.66 -6.72
N ILE A 45 -20.47 -5.24 -5.49
CA ILE A 45 -20.78 -3.83 -5.15
C ILE A 45 -19.59 -2.92 -5.48
N ILE A 46 -18.37 -3.33 -5.12
CA ILE A 46 -17.16 -2.50 -5.27
C ILE A 46 -16.52 -2.70 -6.66
N GLY A 47 -16.89 -3.74 -7.39
CA GLY A 47 -16.29 -4.06 -8.69
C GLY A 47 -14.85 -4.57 -8.55
N ARG A 48 -14.58 -5.41 -7.54
CA ARG A 48 -13.27 -5.99 -7.26
C ARG A 48 -13.35 -7.51 -7.21
N SER A 49 -12.20 -8.17 -7.36
CA SER A 49 -12.17 -9.63 -7.25
C SER A 49 -12.47 -10.08 -5.82
N LYS A 50 -13.09 -11.26 -5.66
CA LYS A 50 -13.30 -11.88 -4.35
C LYS A 50 -11.99 -11.97 -3.56
N LYS A 51 -10.90 -12.41 -4.19
CA LYS A 51 -9.56 -12.49 -3.57
C LYS A 51 -9.11 -11.15 -2.99
N THR A 52 -9.38 -10.05 -3.69
CA THR A 52 -9.06 -8.69 -3.22
C THR A 52 -9.85 -8.34 -1.95
N ILE A 53 -11.15 -8.66 -1.90
CA ILE A 53 -11.98 -8.43 -0.72
C ILE A 53 -11.47 -9.25 0.48
N TYR A 54 -11.11 -10.52 0.26
CA TYR A 54 -10.48 -11.34 1.30
C TYR A 54 -9.20 -10.70 1.84
N ASN A 55 -8.33 -10.21 0.95
CA ASN A 55 -7.09 -9.56 1.36
C ASN A 55 -7.34 -8.28 2.18
N TYR A 56 -8.34 -7.48 1.82
CA TYR A 56 -8.70 -6.28 2.59
C TYR A 56 -9.20 -6.67 3.99
N ILE A 57 -10.13 -7.61 4.08
CA ILE A 57 -10.69 -8.08 5.36
C ILE A 57 -9.58 -8.65 6.26
N HIS A 58 -8.69 -9.48 5.69
CA HIS A 58 -7.59 -10.07 6.44
C HIS A 58 -6.57 -9.02 6.90
N ALA A 59 -6.21 -8.06 6.04
CA ALA A 59 -5.30 -6.98 6.42
C ALA A 59 -5.88 -6.11 7.53
N TYR A 60 -7.18 -5.83 7.48
CA TYR A 60 -7.89 -5.09 8.52
C TYR A 60 -7.98 -5.86 9.84
N ALA A 61 -8.30 -7.16 9.79
CA ALA A 61 -8.34 -8.00 10.99
C ALA A 61 -6.98 -8.08 11.71
N GLN A 62 -5.87 -7.95 10.98
CA GLN A 62 -4.52 -7.99 11.56
C GLN A 62 -4.02 -6.64 12.07
N ARG A 63 -4.33 -5.53 11.38
CA ARG A 63 -3.69 -4.23 11.60
C ARG A 63 -4.65 -3.04 11.62
N GLY A 64 -5.96 -3.27 11.60
CA GLY A 64 -6.96 -2.21 11.51
C GLY A 64 -6.81 -1.36 10.24
N LEU A 65 -7.00 -0.04 10.37
CA LEU A 65 -6.89 0.90 9.25
C LEU A 65 -5.48 0.95 8.64
N ASP A 66 -4.42 0.77 9.43
CA ASP A 66 -3.02 0.68 8.96
C ASP A 66 -2.80 -0.54 8.04
N GLY A 67 -3.67 -1.54 8.16
CA GLY A 67 -3.73 -2.69 7.26
C GLY A 67 -4.15 -2.32 5.84
N LEU A 68 -4.94 -1.25 5.69
CA LEU A 68 -5.57 -0.83 4.44
C LEU A 68 -4.80 0.27 3.71
N GLU A 69 -3.77 0.84 4.32
CA GLU A 69 -2.92 1.83 3.67
C GLU A 69 -2.31 1.30 2.36
N MET A 70 -2.27 2.17 1.36
CA MET A 70 -1.65 1.83 0.08
C MET A 70 -0.14 2.02 0.17
N LYS A 71 0.57 0.91 0.32
CA LYS A 71 2.03 0.92 0.26
C LYS A 71 2.50 1.00 -1.19
N TYR A 72 3.53 1.80 -1.42
CA TYR A 72 4.27 1.81 -2.68
C TYR A 72 5.41 0.80 -2.61
N SER A 73 5.68 0.13 -3.72
CA SER A 73 6.89 -0.68 -3.83
C SER A 73 8.10 0.25 -3.71
N PRO A 74 9.17 -0.13 -2.99
CA PRO A 74 10.37 0.70 -2.84
C PRO A 74 11.15 0.91 -4.15
N GLY A 75 10.70 0.31 -5.26
CA GLY A 75 11.39 0.32 -6.53
C GLY A 75 12.46 -0.76 -6.61
N ALA A 76 13.26 -0.73 -7.67
CA ALA A 76 14.40 -1.63 -7.79
C ALA A 76 15.45 -1.30 -6.71
N PRO A 77 16.10 -2.32 -6.11
CA PRO A 77 17.20 -2.06 -5.18
C PRO A 77 18.31 -1.29 -5.90
N ARG A 78 19.02 -0.43 -5.18
CA ARG A 78 20.17 0.30 -5.73
C ARG A 78 21.24 -0.69 -6.17
N ARG A 79 21.88 -0.40 -7.31
CA ARG A 79 22.99 -1.22 -7.83
C ARG A 79 24.28 -1.03 -7.05
N LEU A 80 24.48 0.18 -6.53
CA LEU A 80 25.66 0.56 -5.76
C LEU A 80 25.28 0.71 -4.29
N THR A 81 26.19 0.30 -3.42
CA THR A 81 26.14 0.63 -2.00
C THR A 81 26.44 2.12 -1.78
N PRO A 82 26.06 2.70 -0.64
CA PRO A 82 26.40 4.10 -0.33
C PRO A 82 27.91 4.39 -0.36
N GLU A 83 28.74 3.40 -0.06
CA GLU A 83 30.20 3.51 -0.12
C GLU A 83 30.69 3.54 -1.56
N GLN A 84 30.18 2.65 -2.42
CA GLN A 84 30.49 2.65 -3.86
C GLN A 84 29.98 3.91 -4.58
N GLU A 85 28.83 4.47 -4.16
CA GLU A 85 28.34 5.75 -4.69
C GLU A 85 29.33 6.90 -4.37
N LYS A 86 29.90 6.91 -3.16
CA LYS A 86 30.92 7.91 -2.76
C LYS A 86 32.22 7.72 -3.52
N GLU A 87 32.68 6.49 -3.65
CA GLU A 87 33.87 6.15 -4.44
C GLU A 87 33.70 6.60 -5.90
N LEU A 88 32.55 6.29 -6.51
CA LEU A 88 32.23 6.70 -7.86
C LEU A 88 32.20 8.24 -8.00
N ALA A 89 31.64 8.96 -7.04
CA ALA A 89 31.64 10.42 -7.05
C ALA A 89 33.06 10.99 -7.06
N LEU A 90 33.97 10.45 -6.25
CA LEU A 90 35.38 10.85 -6.22
C LEU A 90 36.11 10.53 -7.53
N ILE A 91 35.82 9.37 -8.13
CA ILE A 91 36.40 9.00 -9.43
C ILE A 91 35.94 10.00 -10.51
N ILE A 92 34.65 10.31 -10.58
CA ILE A 92 34.10 11.24 -11.58
C ILE A 92 34.68 12.66 -11.40
N GLU A 93 34.92 13.09 -10.16
CA GLU A 93 35.45 14.43 -9.87
C GLU A 93 36.95 14.57 -10.15
N HIS A 94 37.73 13.51 -9.94
CA HIS A 94 39.19 13.61 -9.88
C HIS A 94 39.96 12.78 -10.91
N GLN A 95 39.30 11.90 -11.66
CA GLN A 95 39.95 11.01 -12.63
C GLN A 95 39.33 11.14 -14.02
N LEU A 96 40.16 11.07 -15.06
CA LEU A 96 39.70 11.03 -16.44
C LEU A 96 39.27 9.61 -16.81
N PRO A 97 38.42 9.42 -17.83
CA PRO A 97 37.98 8.09 -18.27
C PRO A 97 39.13 7.12 -18.57
N VAL A 98 40.24 7.63 -19.12
CA VAL A 98 41.46 6.84 -19.39
C VAL A 98 42.14 6.36 -18.11
N ASP A 99 42.07 7.12 -17.02
CA ASP A 99 42.69 6.77 -15.74
C ASP A 99 41.98 5.59 -15.06
N VAL A 100 40.71 5.34 -15.43
CA VAL A 100 39.89 4.21 -14.97
C VAL A 100 39.62 3.17 -16.07
N GLY A 101 40.40 3.19 -17.15
CA GLY A 101 40.43 2.11 -18.14
C GLY A 101 39.33 2.16 -19.22
N PHE A 102 38.77 3.34 -19.50
CA PHE A 102 37.89 3.55 -20.66
C PHE A 102 38.69 4.14 -21.84
N GLU A 103 38.52 3.57 -23.04
CA GLU A 103 39.10 4.01 -24.33
C GLU A 103 38.15 4.91 -25.13
#